data_AF-A0A7V9G5L8-F1
#
_entry.id   AF-A0A7V9G5L8-F1
#
_cell.length_a   1.000
_cell.length_b   1.000
_cell.length_c   1.000
_cell.angle_alpha   90.00
_cell.angle_beta   90.00
_cell.angle_gamma   90.00
#
_symmetry.space_group_name_H-M   'P 1'
#
loop_
_entity.id
_entity.type
_entity.pdbx_description
1 polymer ?
#
loop_
_entity_poly.entity_id
_entity_poly.type
_entity_poly.pdbx_seq_one_letter_code
_entity_poly.pdbx_strand_id
1 'polypeptide(L)'
;MPRSASKASTQHAAIVAAIAARTNLADTDALRLALEAAYEAGRHHDAGMDRAPWAVNGDLALMNKRSSAGDGWVEGYIAGYSFCAKVYPEHADIPSYEIGRSRISKLEVRSLIDRALVYRWDRGLDVPALNSTAAAVVEAITDRLARMVFPDHITP
;
A
#
# COMPACT_ATOMS: atom_id res chain seq x y z
N MET A 1 12.08 32.17 20.00
CA MET A 1 10.79 31.46 20.21
C MET A 1 10.91 30.07 19.63
N PRO A 2 10.69 28.99 20.39
CA PRO A 2 10.70 27.65 19.79
C PRO A 2 9.42 27.48 18.96
N ARG A 3 9.57 27.11 17.68
CA ARG A 3 8.45 26.81 16.77
C ARG A 3 7.71 25.58 17.30
N SER A 4 6.40 25.75 17.52
CA SER A 4 5.49 24.67 17.89
C SER A 4 5.58 23.53 16.87
N ALA A 5 5.90 22.32 17.31
CA ALA A 5 5.94 21.15 16.46
C ALA A 5 4.56 20.95 15.81
N SER A 6 4.52 20.92 14.47
CA SER A 6 3.30 20.78 13.69
C SER A 6 2.57 19.47 14.05
N LYS A 7 1.24 19.53 14.22
CA LYS A 7 0.37 18.35 14.47
C LYS A 7 0.60 17.20 13.48
N ALA A 8 1.04 17.49 12.25
CA ALA A 8 1.38 16.49 11.23
C ALA A 8 2.63 15.65 11.59
N SER A 9 3.62 16.24 12.27
CA SER A 9 4.82 15.54 12.74
C SER A 9 4.50 14.58 13.88
N THR A 10 3.55 14.95 14.74
CA THR A 10 3.08 14.11 15.86
C THR A 10 2.28 12.90 15.38
N GLN A 11 1.47 13.06 14.33
CA GLN A 11 0.67 11.97 13.75
C GLN A 11 1.54 10.99 12.95
N HIS A 12 2.60 11.48 12.29
CA HIS A 12 3.59 10.65 11.59
C HIS A 12 4.38 9.75 12.54
N ALA A 13 4.86 10.31 13.66
CA ALA A 13 5.57 9.54 14.68
C ALA A 13 4.68 8.45 15.32
N ALA A 14 3.38 8.70 15.46
CA ALA A 14 2.44 7.75 16.04
C ALA A 14 2.14 6.54 15.13
N ILE A 15 2.05 6.75 13.82
CA ILE A 15 1.86 5.67 12.83
C ILE A 15 3.10 4.77 12.77
N VAL A 16 4.27 5.39 12.76
CA VAL A 16 5.56 4.70 12.76
C VAL A 16 5.75 3.83 14.01
N ALA A 17 5.42 4.37 15.20
CA ALA A 17 5.50 3.63 16.46
C ALA A 17 4.51 2.45 16.52
N ALA A 18 3.32 2.57 15.92
CA ALA A 18 2.29 1.53 15.91
C ALA A 18 2.66 0.33 15.00
N ILE A 19 3.42 0.56 13.93
CA ILE A 19 3.94 -0.49 13.03
C ILE A 19 5.10 -1.23 13.69
N ALA A 20 6.02 -0.50 14.33
CA ALA A 20 7.15 -1.08 15.06
C ALA A 20 6.69 -2.01 16.20
N ALA A 21 5.57 -1.70 16.86
CA ALA A 21 5.03 -2.49 17.97
C ALA A 21 4.36 -3.83 17.57
N ARG A 22 4.07 -4.08 16.28
CA ARG A 22 3.29 -5.26 15.84
C ARG A 22 4.10 -6.33 15.10
N THR A 23 5.38 -6.10 14.82
CA THR A 23 6.18 -6.99 13.96
C THR A 23 7.31 -7.64 14.75
N ASN A 24 7.21 -8.96 14.97
CA ASN A 24 8.25 -9.76 15.64
C ASN A 24 9.34 -10.17 14.62
N LEU A 25 10.02 -9.19 14.04
CA LEU A 25 11.20 -9.38 13.20
C LEU A 25 12.32 -8.50 13.76
N ALA A 26 13.49 -9.08 13.95
CA ALA A 26 14.56 -8.65 14.86
C ALA A 26 15.26 -7.31 14.55
N ASP A 27 14.67 -6.40 13.77
CA ASP A 27 15.26 -5.09 13.51
C ASP A 27 14.20 -4.03 13.17
N THR A 28 13.47 -3.60 14.21
CA THR A 28 12.39 -2.60 14.14
C THR A 28 12.86 -1.21 13.71
N ASP A 29 14.14 -0.87 13.93
CA ASP A 29 14.69 0.43 13.56
C ASP A 29 15.08 0.49 12.08
N ALA A 30 15.58 -0.60 11.50
CA ALA A 30 15.87 -0.68 10.07
C ALA A 30 14.59 -0.58 9.22
N LEU A 31 13.49 -1.23 9.64
CA LEU A 31 12.22 -1.17 8.93
C LEU A 31 11.58 0.23 9.04
N ARG A 32 11.64 0.83 10.24
CA ARG A 32 11.23 2.22 10.46
C ARG A 32 12.01 3.18 9.57
N LEU A 33 13.34 3.06 9.57
CA LEU A 33 14.23 3.92 8.81
C LEU A 33 14.05 3.70 7.31
N ALA A 34 13.82 2.46 6.86
CA ALA A 34 13.54 2.15 5.46
C ALA A 34 12.16 2.65 5.01
N LEU A 35 11.15 2.60 5.89
CA LEU A 35 9.81 3.15 5.62
C LEU A 35 9.83 4.68 5.62
N GLU A 36 10.51 5.30 6.59
CA GLU A 36 10.75 6.75 6.60
C GLU A 36 11.55 7.17 5.38
N ALA A 37 12.64 6.46 5.05
CA ALA A 37 13.44 6.73 3.86
C ALA A 37 12.64 6.48 2.57
N ALA A 38 11.74 5.50 2.51
CA ALA A 38 10.86 5.28 1.36
C ALA A 38 9.77 6.34 1.25
N TYR A 39 9.23 6.82 2.38
CA TYR A 39 8.29 7.92 2.45
C TYR A 39 8.95 9.25 2.05
N GLU A 40 10.17 9.50 2.54
CA GLU A 40 11.04 10.63 2.17
C GLU A 40 11.47 10.54 0.71
N ALA A 41 11.94 9.38 0.24
CA ALA A 41 12.34 9.17 -1.16
C ALA A 41 11.14 9.27 -2.11
N GLY A 42 9.96 8.80 -1.69
CA GLY A 42 8.70 9.03 -2.38
C GLY A 42 8.32 10.52 -2.44
N ARG A 43 8.60 11.28 -1.38
CA ARG A 43 8.47 12.75 -1.35
C ARG A 43 9.39 13.45 -2.34
N HIS A 44 10.53 12.84 -2.65
CA HIS A 44 11.54 13.40 -3.55
C HIS A 44 11.43 12.93 -5.01
N HIS A 45 10.63 11.90 -5.31
CA HIS A 45 10.65 11.28 -6.64
C HIS A 45 9.64 11.80 -7.67
N ASP A 46 8.71 12.67 -7.28
CA ASP A 46 7.91 13.51 -8.19
C ASP A 46 7.71 14.88 -7.54
N ALA A 47 8.43 15.89 -8.05
CA ALA A 47 8.54 17.25 -7.52
C ALA A 47 7.25 18.11 -7.60
N GLY A 48 6.07 17.52 -7.38
CA GLY A 48 4.78 18.21 -7.41
C GLY A 48 3.68 17.60 -6.55
N MET A 49 3.92 16.54 -5.77
CA MET A 49 2.87 15.84 -5.02
C MET A 49 3.04 15.97 -3.51
N ASP A 50 2.77 17.18 -3.01
CA ASP A 50 2.64 17.52 -1.59
C ASP A 50 1.29 17.00 -1.03
N ARG A 51 0.96 15.73 -1.29
CA ARG A 51 -0.28 15.10 -0.82
C ARG A 51 0.05 13.98 0.14
N ALA A 52 -0.25 14.22 1.42
CA ALA A 52 -0.27 13.17 2.43
C ALA A 52 -1.17 12.01 1.98
N PRO A 53 -0.86 10.76 2.35
CA PRO A 53 -1.74 9.63 2.09
C PRO A 53 -3.13 9.90 2.64
N TRP A 54 -4.16 9.57 1.87
CA TRP A 54 -5.55 9.77 2.31
C TRP A 54 -6.01 8.68 3.28
N ALA A 55 -5.35 7.53 3.29
CA ALA A 55 -5.53 6.47 4.28
C ALA A 55 -4.22 5.74 4.54
N VAL A 56 -4.03 5.32 5.79
CA VAL A 56 -2.89 4.52 6.24
C VAL A 56 -3.38 3.44 7.18
N ASN A 57 -2.93 2.19 6.97
CA ASN A 57 -3.17 1.08 7.89
C ASN A 57 -1.87 0.30 8.07
N GLY A 58 -1.19 0.55 9.19
CA GLY A 58 0.16 0.07 9.37
C GLY A 58 1.09 0.63 8.29
N ASP A 59 1.83 -0.25 7.63
CA ASP A 59 2.78 0.04 6.55
C ASP A 59 2.14 0.33 5.18
N LEU A 60 0.84 0.13 5.02
CA LEU A 60 0.11 0.36 3.77
C LEU A 60 -0.43 1.78 3.71
N ALA A 61 0.08 2.59 2.78
CA ALA A 61 -0.32 3.98 2.57
C ALA A 61 -0.97 4.17 1.18
N LEU A 62 -2.17 4.75 1.15
CA LEU A 62 -2.95 4.98 -0.07
C LEU A 62 -2.83 6.46 -0.48
N MET A 63 -2.41 6.71 -1.71
CA MET A 63 -2.01 8.05 -2.18
C MET A 63 -3.02 8.64 -3.16
N ASN A 64 -3.36 7.90 -4.20
CA ASN A 64 -4.33 8.31 -5.20
C ASN A 64 -5.50 7.33 -5.22
N LYS A 65 -6.72 7.85 -5.32
CA LYS A 65 -7.93 7.08 -5.62
C LYS A 65 -8.62 7.73 -6.81
N ARG A 66 -8.79 6.97 -7.89
CA ARG A 66 -9.69 7.31 -9.00
C ARG A 66 -10.84 6.33 -8.97
N SER A 67 -11.97 6.77 -8.41
CA SER A 67 -13.20 5.99 -8.42
C SER A 67 -13.97 6.22 -9.70
N SER A 68 -14.47 5.13 -10.31
CA SER A 68 -15.53 5.18 -11.30
C SER A 68 -16.71 4.35 -10.79
N ALA A 69 -17.88 4.41 -11.43
CA ALA A 69 -19.11 3.78 -10.93
C ALA A 69 -18.90 2.27 -10.63
N GLY A 70 -18.68 1.95 -9.34
CA GLY A 70 -18.49 0.59 -8.83
C GLY A 70 -17.04 0.11 -8.67
N ASP A 71 -16.01 0.88 -9.04
CA ASP A 71 -14.61 0.46 -8.88
C ASP A 71 -13.67 1.60 -8.45
N GLY A 72 -12.48 1.23 -7.99
CA GLY A 72 -11.44 2.15 -7.56
C GLY A 72 -10.08 1.75 -8.11
N TRP A 73 -9.47 2.64 -8.89
CA TRP A 73 -8.03 2.61 -9.15
C TRP A 73 -7.31 3.27 -7.98
N VAL A 74 -6.40 2.53 -7.35
CA VAL A 74 -5.67 2.97 -6.17
C VAL A 74 -4.18 2.80 -6.37
N GLU A 75 -3.44 3.85 -6.07
CA GLU A 75 -1.98 3.83 -6.03
C GLU A 75 -1.52 4.06 -4.60
N GLY A 76 -0.45 3.40 -4.20
CA GLY A 76 0.07 3.50 -2.86
C GLY A 76 1.44 2.88 -2.69
N TYR A 77 1.86 2.81 -1.43
CA TYR A 77 3.16 2.29 -1.02
C TYR A 77 3.03 1.33 0.15
N ILE A 78 3.94 0.37 0.22
CA ILE A 78 4.05 -0.59 1.32
C ILE A 78 5.46 -1.17 1.36
N ALA A 79 6.11 -1.17 2.53
CA ALA A 79 7.37 -1.88 2.81
C ALA A 79 8.48 -1.72 1.73
N GLY A 80 8.67 -0.53 1.16
CA GLY A 80 9.69 -0.29 0.12
C GLY A 80 9.23 -0.60 -1.32
N TYR A 81 7.94 -0.81 -1.53
CA TYR A 81 7.32 -1.06 -2.83
C TYR A 81 6.25 0.00 -3.13
N SER A 82 6.07 0.31 -4.42
CA SER A 82 4.89 0.98 -4.93
C SER A 82 3.93 -0.03 -5.53
N PHE A 83 2.64 0.29 -5.53
CA PHE A 83 1.63 -0.51 -6.21
C PHE A 83 0.59 0.36 -6.92
N CYS A 84 -0.03 -0.24 -7.94
CA CYS A 84 -1.24 0.26 -8.58
C CYS A 84 -2.23 -0.89 -8.69
N ALA A 85 -3.46 -0.68 -8.22
CA ALA A 85 -4.46 -1.72 -8.09
C ALA A 85 -5.83 -1.27 -8.61
N LYS A 86 -6.58 -2.21 -9.16
CA LYS A 86 -8.00 -2.05 -9.48
C LYS A 86 -8.84 -2.87 -8.52
N VAL A 87 -9.64 -2.19 -7.71
CA VAL A 87 -10.31 -2.72 -6.52
C VAL A 87 -11.82 -2.50 -6.62
N TYR A 88 -12.60 -3.44 -6.10
CA TYR A 88 -14.06 -3.46 -6.16
C TYR A 88 -14.67 -3.62 -4.75
N PRO A 89 -15.91 -3.14 -4.53
CA PRO A 89 -16.65 -3.42 -3.29
C PRO A 89 -17.14 -4.87 -3.22
N GLU A 90 -17.51 -5.46 -4.36
CA GLU A 90 -17.97 -6.83 -4.50
C GLU A 90 -16.89 -7.77 -5.03
N HIS A 91 -17.11 -9.08 -4.85
CA HIS A 91 -16.29 -10.11 -5.51
C HIS A 91 -16.54 -10.13 -7.01
N ALA A 92 -15.55 -10.59 -7.78
CA ALA A 92 -15.68 -10.73 -9.22
C ALA A 92 -16.69 -11.84 -9.60
N ASP A 93 -17.53 -11.57 -10.60
CA ASP A 93 -18.45 -12.58 -11.17
C ASP A 93 -17.70 -13.78 -11.75
N ILE A 94 -16.49 -13.55 -12.27
CA ILE A 94 -15.57 -14.58 -12.75
C ILE A 94 -14.47 -14.73 -11.68
N PRO A 95 -14.48 -15.81 -10.87
CA PRO A 95 -13.55 -15.94 -9.75
C PRO A 95 -12.08 -15.86 -10.14
N SER A 96 -11.71 -16.35 -11.33
CA SER A 96 -10.32 -16.30 -11.81
C SER A 96 -9.81 -14.89 -12.14
N TYR A 97 -10.69 -13.89 -12.21
CA TYR A 97 -10.29 -12.50 -12.41
C TYR A 97 -9.81 -11.86 -11.10
N GLU A 98 -10.17 -12.44 -9.96
CA GLU A 98 -9.84 -11.94 -8.64
C GLU A 98 -8.61 -12.64 -8.06
N ILE A 99 -7.72 -11.89 -7.42
CA ILE A 99 -6.63 -12.49 -6.64
C ILE A 99 -7.25 -13.13 -5.39
N GLY A 100 -7.49 -14.45 -5.44
CA GLY A 100 -8.14 -15.16 -4.34
C GLY A 100 -9.53 -14.59 -4.04
N ARG A 101 -9.72 -14.05 -2.82
CA ARG A 101 -10.97 -13.39 -2.37
C ARG A 101 -10.76 -11.91 -1.99
N SER A 102 -9.82 -11.24 -2.66
CA SER A 102 -9.36 -9.89 -2.33
C SER A 102 -10.20 -8.74 -2.90
N ARG A 103 -11.11 -8.99 -3.85
CA ARG A 103 -11.80 -7.99 -4.67
C ARG A 103 -10.87 -7.11 -5.52
N ILE A 104 -9.67 -7.62 -5.83
CA ILE A 104 -8.68 -6.98 -6.68
C ILE A 104 -8.61 -7.73 -7.99
N SER A 105 -8.89 -7.04 -9.10
CA SER A 105 -8.83 -7.65 -10.44
C SER A 105 -7.58 -7.27 -11.24
N LYS A 106 -6.86 -6.24 -10.80
CA LYS A 106 -5.55 -5.86 -11.35
C LYS A 106 -4.64 -5.41 -10.22
N LEU A 107 -3.39 -5.84 -10.23
CA LEU A 107 -2.37 -5.40 -9.29
C LEU A 107 -1.01 -5.40 -9.99
N GLU A 108 -0.31 -4.29 -9.94
CA GLU A 108 1.10 -4.17 -10.31
C GLU A 108 1.89 -3.73 -9.08
N VAL A 109 2.97 -4.43 -8.76
CA VAL A 109 3.88 -4.08 -7.65
C VAL A 109 5.28 -3.86 -8.20
N ARG A 110 5.92 -2.78 -7.78
CA ARG A 110 7.28 -2.42 -8.17
C ARG A 110 8.14 -2.11 -6.96
N SER A 111 9.41 -2.50 -7.04
CA SER A 111 10.44 -2.10 -6.08
C SER A 111 10.69 -0.60 -6.16
N LEU A 112 10.80 0.10 -5.02
CA LEU A 112 11.19 1.51 -5.01
C LEU A 112 12.68 1.73 -5.27
N ILE A 113 13.51 0.71 -5.08
CA ILE A 113 14.97 0.80 -5.22
C ILE A 113 15.36 0.91 -6.69
N ASP A 114 14.88 -0.03 -7.51
CA ASP A 114 15.28 -0.21 -8.91
C ASP A 114 14.11 -0.11 -9.90
N ARG A 115 12.88 0.13 -9.40
CA ARG A 115 11.64 0.23 -10.20
C ARG A 115 11.28 -1.05 -10.95
N ALA A 116 11.92 -2.17 -10.61
CA ALA A 116 11.66 -3.46 -11.23
C ALA A 116 10.23 -3.91 -10.93
N LEU A 117 9.59 -4.48 -11.95
CA LEU A 117 8.30 -5.17 -11.78
C LEU A 117 8.54 -6.45 -10.98
N VAL A 118 7.92 -6.55 -9.81
CA VAL A 118 8.12 -7.71 -8.90
C VAL A 118 6.88 -8.60 -8.78
N TYR A 119 5.72 -8.12 -9.23
CA TYR A 119 4.47 -8.88 -9.32
C TYR A 119 3.50 -8.19 -10.27
N ARG A 120 2.74 -8.99 -11.04
CA ARG A 120 1.63 -8.47 -11.85
C ARG A 120 0.48 -9.46 -11.95
N TRP A 121 -0.73 -8.94 -11.75
CA TRP A 121 -1.99 -9.59 -12.01
C TRP A 121 -2.86 -8.69 -12.90
N ASP A 122 -3.39 -9.24 -13.99
CA ASP A 122 -4.41 -8.60 -14.82
C ASP A 122 -5.47 -9.62 -15.18
N ARG A 123 -6.44 -9.81 -14.27
CA ARG A 123 -7.52 -10.80 -14.39
C ARG A 123 -7.01 -12.23 -14.59
N GLY A 124 -5.90 -12.52 -13.91
CA GLY A 124 -5.10 -13.71 -14.03
C GLY A 124 -3.64 -13.37 -13.71
N LEU A 125 -2.88 -14.38 -13.28
CA LEU A 125 -1.46 -14.20 -12.97
C LEU A 125 -0.69 -13.93 -14.26
N ASP A 126 -0.08 -12.75 -14.37
CA ASP A 126 0.78 -12.35 -15.49
C ASP A 126 2.25 -12.56 -15.12
N VAL A 127 2.67 -11.98 -13.99
CA VAL A 127 4.04 -12.11 -13.45
C VAL A 127 3.97 -12.60 -12.00
N PRO A 128 4.54 -13.78 -11.68
CA PRO A 128 4.60 -14.28 -10.31
C PRO A 128 5.43 -13.36 -9.42
N ALA A 129 5.22 -13.45 -8.11
CA ALA A 129 6.03 -12.72 -7.15
C ALA A 129 7.50 -13.12 -7.30
N LEU A 130 8.38 -12.12 -7.44
CA LEU A 130 9.80 -12.33 -7.69
C LEU A 130 10.50 -13.12 -6.56
N ASN A 131 10.06 -12.94 -5.31
CA ASN A 131 10.61 -13.58 -4.13
C ASN A 131 9.59 -13.56 -2.97
N SER A 132 9.96 -14.16 -1.83
CA SER A 132 9.12 -14.24 -0.62
C SER A 132 8.71 -12.87 -0.07
N THR A 133 9.57 -11.86 -0.18
CA THR A 133 9.25 -10.49 0.26
C THR A 133 8.17 -9.87 -0.62
N ALA A 134 8.29 -9.99 -1.94
CA ALA A 134 7.26 -9.54 -2.87
C ALA A 134 5.93 -10.28 -2.66
N ALA A 135 5.98 -11.59 -2.34
CA ALA A 135 4.79 -12.37 -2.02
C ALA A 135 4.10 -11.86 -0.74
N ALA A 136 4.86 -11.59 0.33
CA ALA A 136 4.33 -11.03 1.57
C ALA A 136 3.70 -9.65 1.36
N VAL A 137 4.28 -8.81 0.49
CA VAL A 137 3.69 -7.53 0.10
C VAL A 137 2.34 -7.72 -0.60
N VAL A 138 2.25 -8.65 -1.54
CA VAL A 138 1.00 -8.96 -2.25
C VAL A 138 -0.06 -9.48 -1.28
N GLU A 139 0.30 -10.37 -0.36
CA GLU A 139 -0.59 -10.85 0.71
C GLU A 139 -1.12 -9.69 1.56
N ALA A 140 -0.22 -8.80 2.01
CA ALA A 140 -0.57 -7.68 2.85
C ALA A 140 -1.45 -6.64 2.14
N ILE A 141 -1.30 -6.45 0.82
CA ILE A 141 -2.18 -5.64 -0.02
C ILE A 141 -3.55 -6.32 -0.17
N THR A 142 -3.56 -7.59 -0.55
CA THR A 142 -4.79 -8.35 -0.85
C THR A 142 -5.68 -8.56 0.37
N ASP A 143 -5.09 -8.67 1.57
CA ASP A 143 -5.85 -8.71 2.81
C ASP A 143 -6.56 -7.37 3.07
N ARG A 144 -5.87 -6.24 2.98
CA ARG A 144 -6.34 -4.96 3.56
C ARG A 144 -6.98 -4.00 2.58
N LEU A 145 -6.56 -4.00 1.31
CA LEU A 145 -6.80 -2.89 0.40
C LEU A 145 -8.30 -2.64 0.16
N ALA A 146 -9.09 -3.68 -0.15
CA ALA A 146 -10.51 -3.50 -0.45
C ALA A 146 -11.27 -2.87 0.71
N ARG A 147 -11.02 -3.32 1.95
CA ARG A 147 -11.62 -2.75 3.17
C ARG A 147 -11.26 -1.28 3.38
N MET A 148 -10.03 -0.90 3.04
CA MET A 148 -9.60 0.49 3.13
C MET A 148 -10.25 1.38 2.06
N VAL A 149 -10.57 0.84 0.89
CA VAL A 149 -11.14 1.59 -0.24
C VAL A 149 -12.67 1.70 -0.14
N PHE A 150 -13.32 0.66 0.38
CA PHE A 150 -14.77 0.52 0.51
C PHE A 150 -15.19 0.06 1.92
N PRO A 151 -14.94 0.87 2.97
CA PRO A 151 -15.21 0.48 4.35
C PRO A 151 -16.69 0.17 4.62
N ASP A 152 -17.61 0.85 3.94
CA ASP A 152 -19.05 0.67 4.14
C ASP A 152 -19.65 -0.55 3.41
N HIS A 153 -18.87 -1.20 2.54
CA HIS A 153 -19.36 -2.29 1.68
C HIS A 153 -18.85 -3.67 2.10
N ILE A 154 -17.82 -3.72 2.95
CA ILE A 154 -17.12 -4.95 3.30
C ILE A 154 -17.23 -5.15 4.81
N THR A 155 -18.15 -6.02 5.20
CA THR A 155 -18.34 -6.48 6.60
C THR A 155 -17.28 -7.56 6.93
N PRO A 156 -16.77 -7.63 8.18
CA PRO A 156 -15.84 -8.67 8.62
C PRO A 156 -16.37 -10.10 8.49
#